data_AF-A0A2U1KEC3-F1
#
_entry.id   AF-A0A2U1KEC3-F1
#
_cell.length_a   1.000
_cell.length_b   1.000
_cell.length_c   1.000
_cell.angle_alpha   90.00
_cell.angle_beta   90.00
_cell.angle_gamma   90.00
#
_symmetry.space_group_name_H-M   'P 1'
#
loop_
_entity.id
_entity.type
_entity.pdbx_description
1 polymer ?
#
loop_
_entity_poly.entity_id
_entity_poly.type
_entity_poly.pdbx_seq_one_letter_code
_entity_poly.pdbx_strand_id
1 'polypeptide(L)'
;MGPLYFDIGRKALDCIAASMSTWAAPLPGRLMELPIGNATLKVNLPPAHSLSFDGDVLFEESASSMAPLLPTNQSIPHGLFHDSDVFGIFRGLLLQLWLLWELLLVGEPVLIIAPTPPQCCEAVASLVSLAAPLFVSVDFRPYFTIHDPYFARLNSLQEGGTFPSMVLGVTNLFFLKSLRSVPHVVSVGSPAPNSSRVPFSSRASTGRISGRPEGFSFPQLNLKKFSPSNLLNAVKLRRDGPLCLMTEHKEAVWSSYMPIMKPDTSILNRLVDAGLSPRVEESMSVVNNEILRRHFLELTTNFLAPFGPYFRANTPSVGSSPFVDPPPLSAFDADEFLGSLSTRGPGKFLSKRMRSNWLDLYRRFMKGHNFKPWFQRRRAVAEQEQYRLWRQARMNANIREFIDKLSELEIVETFNAIERHLLAEMQQSENALDHSKATCHKLKGDLQAVFQVLPKDMQHLLLMNPERATLLQ
;
A
#
# COMPACT_ATOMS: atom_id res chain seq x y z
N MET A 1 17.37 -21.99 0.90
CA MET A 1 16.90 -23.11 1.73
C MET A 1 16.88 -24.44 0.98
N GLY A 2 16.12 -24.56 -0.13
CA GLY A 2 16.00 -25.83 -0.88
C GLY A 2 17.33 -26.51 -1.24
N PRO A 3 18.26 -25.85 -1.95
CA PRO A 3 19.56 -26.43 -2.29
C PRO A 3 20.35 -26.92 -1.06
N LEU A 4 20.43 -26.08 -0.01
CA LEU A 4 21.14 -26.43 1.23
C LEU A 4 20.54 -27.67 1.91
N TYR A 5 19.21 -27.85 1.87
CA TYR A 5 18.56 -29.05 2.39
C TYR A 5 18.93 -30.31 1.58
N PHE A 6 19.08 -30.20 0.26
CA PHE A 6 19.52 -31.33 -0.56
C PHE A 6 20.97 -31.72 -0.27
N ASP A 7 21.82 -30.76 0.13
CA ASP A 7 23.23 -31.02 0.42
C ASP A 7 23.45 -31.64 1.81
N ILE A 8 22.81 -31.11 2.85
CA ILE A 8 23.08 -31.50 4.26
C ILE A 8 21.85 -31.98 5.04
N GLY A 9 20.71 -32.15 4.36
CA GLY A 9 19.48 -32.69 4.92
C GLY A 9 18.89 -31.81 6.02
N ARG A 10 18.29 -32.45 7.04
CA ARG A 10 17.65 -31.78 8.18
C ARG A 10 18.56 -30.80 8.92
N LYS A 11 19.88 -31.03 8.94
CA LYS A 11 20.84 -30.10 9.56
C LYS A 11 20.76 -28.69 8.96
N ALA A 12 20.40 -28.56 7.67
CA ALA A 12 20.17 -27.25 7.05
C ALA A 12 19.05 -26.47 7.74
N LEU A 13 17.96 -27.17 8.11
CA LEU A 13 16.81 -26.55 8.77
C LEU A 13 17.19 -26.11 10.19
N ASP A 14 17.93 -26.95 10.92
CA ASP A 14 18.39 -26.63 12.28
C ASP A 14 19.33 -25.42 12.27
N CYS A 15 20.28 -25.37 11.33
CA CYS A 15 21.18 -24.22 11.18
C CYS A 15 20.42 -22.93 10.83
N ILE A 16 19.44 -23.01 9.93
CA ILE A 16 18.63 -21.84 9.55
C ILE A 16 17.77 -21.39 10.73
N ALA A 17 17.10 -22.31 11.43
CA ALA A 17 16.26 -22.00 12.58
C ALA A 17 17.08 -21.38 13.72
N ALA A 18 18.27 -21.91 14.00
CA ALA A 18 19.20 -21.33 14.97
C ALA A 18 19.62 -19.90 14.57
N SER A 19 19.94 -19.67 13.29
CA SER A 19 20.27 -18.35 12.76
C SER A 19 19.10 -17.37 12.85
N MET A 20 17.87 -17.83 12.64
CA MET A 20 16.66 -17.00 12.76
C MET A 20 16.32 -16.68 14.23
N SER A 21 16.62 -17.59 15.15
CA SER A 21 16.33 -17.41 16.58
C SER A 21 17.14 -16.30 17.24
N THR A 22 18.26 -15.89 16.62
CA THR A 22 19.12 -14.81 17.10
C THR A 22 18.78 -13.45 16.48
N TRP A 23 17.77 -13.39 15.61
CA TRP A 23 17.34 -12.12 15.02
C TRP A 23 16.82 -11.17 16.10
N ALA A 24 17.25 -9.91 15.99
CA ALA A 24 16.71 -8.86 16.84
C ALA A 24 15.20 -8.72 16.62
N ALA A 25 14.48 -8.22 17.64
CA ALA A 25 13.06 -7.94 17.50
C ALA A 25 12.81 -7.01 16.29
N PRO A 26 11.76 -7.29 15.49
CA PRO A 26 11.45 -6.50 14.31
C PRO A 26 11.19 -5.04 14.67
N LEU A 27 11.93 -4.11 14.05
CA LEU A 27 11.74 -2.67 14.21
C LEU A 27 11.07 -2.11 12.95
N PRO A 28 9.78 -1.69 13.02
CA PRO A 28 9.08 -1.06 11.90
C PRO A 28 9.88 0.13 11.32
N GLY A 29 9.81 0.32 10.01
CA GLY A 29 10.39 1.47 9.31
C GLY A 29 11.92 1.50 9.21
N ARG A 30 12.63 0.54 9.82
CA ARG A 30 14.10 0.43 9.73
C ARG A 30 14.53 -0.71 8.81
N LEU A 31 15.65 -0.49 8.12
CA LEU A 31 16.37 -1.54 7.42
C LEU A 31 16.97 -2.50 8.44
N MET A 32 16.59 -3.76 8.37
CA MET A 32 17.13 -4.85 9.16
C MET A 32 17.96 -5.78 8.28
N GLU A 33 19.14 -6.12 8.75
CA GLU A 33 19.99 -7.14 8.13
C GLU A 33 19.85 -8.42 8.95
N LEU A 34 19.16 -9.40 8.36
CA LEU A 34 18.77 -10.65 8.99
C LEU A 34 19.63 -11.80 8.46
N PRO A 35 20.62 -12.28 9.24
CA PRO A 35 21.51 -13.35 8.78
C PRO A 35 20.76 -14.69 8.67
N ILE A 36 20.91 -15.39 7.56
CA ILE A 36 20.32 -16.71 7.32
C ILE A 36 21.35 -17.66 6.71
N GLY A 37 21.97 -18.47 7.56
CA GLY A 37 23.06 -19.36 7.15
C GLY A 37 24.26 -18.55 6.65
N ASN A 38 24.59 -18.66 5.36
CA ASN A 38 25.68 -17.92 4.70
C ASN A 38 25.22 -16.67 3.93
N ALA A 39 23.93 -16.34 3.98
CA ALA A 39 23.36 -15.18 3.33
C ALA A 39 22.85 -14.17 4.37
N THR A 40 22.67 -12.91 3.94
CA THR A 40 22.03 -11.88 4.76
C THR A 40 20.84 -11.33 4.00
N LEU A 41 19.66 -11.45 4.61
CA LEU A 41 18.43 -10.89 4.07
C LEU A 41 18.32 -9.43 4.52
N LYS A 42 18.25 -8.49 3.58
CA LYS A 42 18.01 -7.08 3.87
C LYS A 42 16.51 -6.82 3.77
N VAL A 43 15.87 -6.51 4.89
CA VAL A 43 14.41 -6.30 4.97
C VAL A 43 14.14 -4.91 5.51
N ASN A 44 13.32 -4.13 4.80
CA ASN A 44 12.69 -2.96 5.37
C ASN A 44 11.32 -3.36 5.88
N LEU A 45 11.13 -3.29 7.19
CA LEU A 45 9.80 -3.52 7.74
C LEU A 45 8.91 -2.31 7.43
N PRO A 46 7.65 -2.54 7.04
CA PRO A 46 6.70 -1.45 6.86
C PRO A 46 6.66 -0.57 8.12
N PRO A 47 6.59 0.77 8.01
CA PRO A 47 6.46 1.65 9.17
C PRO A 47 5.27 1.25 10.04
N ALA A 48 5.31 1.52 11.35
CA ALA A 48 4.27 1.05 12.28
C ALA A 48 2.84 1.43 11.84
N HIS A 49 2.70 2.61 11.24
CA HIS A 49 1.43 3.10 10.74
C HIS A 49 0.82 2.36 9.54
N SER A 50 1.59 1.48 8.90
CA SER A 50 1.15 0.65 7.79
C SER A 50 0.63 -0.73 8.24
N LEU A 51 0.84 -1.08 9.52
CA LEU A 51 0.35 -2.32 10.11
C LEU A 51 -1.10 -2.14 10.61
N SER A 52 -1.88 -3.23 10.58
CA SER A 52 -3.21 -3.25 11.19
C SER A 52 -3.08 -3.07 12.70
N PHE A 53 -3.76 -2.07 13.24
CA PHE A 53 -3.78 -1.77 14.67
C PHE A 53 -4.53 -2.87 15.44
N ASP A 54 -3.80 -3.64 16.25
CA ASP A 54 -4.31 -4.44 17.38
C ASP A 54 -3.32 -4.19 18.55
N GLY A 55 -3.36 -3.00 19.16
CA GLY A 55 -2.56 -2.70 20.35
C GLY A 55 -2.10 -1.25 20.52
N ASP A 56 -1.96 -0.86 21.79
CA ASP A 56 -1.63 0.48 22.29
C ASP A 56 -0.11 0.69 22.37
N VAL A 57 0.58 0.66 21.23
CA VAL A 57 2.04 0.89 21.17
C VAL A 57 2.32 2.20 20.45
N LEU A 58 2.72 3.22 21.21
CA LEU A 58 3.20 4.50 20.70
C LEU A 58 4.64 4.34 20.19
N PHE A 59 4.83 4.44 18.88
CA PHE A 59 6.16 4.37 18.26
C PHE A 59 6.74 5.77 18.06
N GLU A 60 7.96 6.00 18.55
CA GLU A 60 8.71 7.23 18.32
C GLU A 60 9.38 7.15 16.93
N GLU A 61 8.68 7.60 15.88
CA GLU A 61 9.25 7.64 14.53
C GLU A 61 9.08 9.02 13.87
N SER A 62 10.17 9.55 13.32
CA SER A 62 10.21 10.87 12.68
C SER A 62 9.36 10.89 11.40
N ALA A 63 8.30 11.70 11.41
CA ALA A 63 7.37 11.91 10.30
C ALA A 63 7.97 12.61 9.05
N SER A 64 9.28 12.89 9.01
CA SER A 64 9.93 13.58 7.88
C SER A 64 9.92 12.77 6.57
N SER A 65 9.60 11.47 6.64
CA SER A 65 9.40 10.61 5.45
C SER A 65 8.04 10.83 4.75
N MET A 66 7.15 11.67 5.29
CA MET A 66 5.72 11.67 4.94
C MET A 66 5.21 12.83 4.07
N ALA A 67 6.08 13.72 3.59
CA ALA A 67 5.68 14.66 2.55
C ALA A 67 5.38 13.90 1.24
N PRO A 68 4.43 14.33 0.39
CA PRO A 68 4.28 13.85 -0.98
C PRO A 68 5.43 14.35 -1.89
N LEU A 69 6.64 14.46 -1.33
CA LEU A 69 7.86 14.70 -2.07
C LEU A 69 8.46 13.32 -2.32
N LEU A 70 8.63 12.96 -3.59
CA LEU A 70 9.36 11.77 -4.03
C LEU A 70 10.65 11.67 -3.20
N PRO A 71 10.79 10.67 -2.31
CA PRO A 71 11.99 10.53 -1.51
C PRO A 71 13.19 10.25 -2.42
N THR A 72 14.26 11.02 -2.23
CA THR A 72 15.53 10.86 -2.95
C THR A 72 16.26 9.56 -2.60
N ASN A 73 15.80 8.83 -1.57
CA ASN A 73 16.37 7.55 -1.14
C ASN A 73 15.53 6.38 -1.67
N GLN A 74 16.08 5.68 -2.67
CA GLN A 74 15.53 4.48 -3.32
C GLN A 74 15.39 3.26 -2.39
N SER A 75 15.81 3.36 -1.12
CA SER A 75 15.91 2.23 -0.20
C SER A 75 14.64 1.91 0.59
N ILE A 76 13.59 2.75 0.55
CA ILE A 76 12.34 2.51 1.29
C ILE A 76 11.27 2.00 0.32
N PRO A 77 10.75 0.78 0.49
CA PRO A 77 9.63 0.26 -0.28
C PRO A 77 8.40 1.14 -0.11
N HIS A 78 7.82 1.65 -1.20
CA HIS A 78 6.67 2.55 -1.15
C HIS A 78 5.33 1.79 -1.10
N GLY A 79 5.35 0.46 -1.07
CA GLY A 79 4.16 -0.39 -1.05
C GLY A 79 4.52 -1.88 -1.04
N LEU A 80 3.49 -2.74 -0.99
CA LEU A 80 3.67 -4.19 -1.01
C LEU A 80 4.22 -4.66 -2.36
N PHE A 81 5.05 -5.70 -2.35
CA PHE A 81 5.60 -6.36 -3.54
C PHE A 81 6.34 -5.41 -4.51
N HIS A 82 7.10 -4.45 -3.96
CA HIS A 82 7.87 -3.50 -4.74
C HIS A 82 8.96 -4.11 -5.64
N ASP A 83 9.36 -5.36 -5.38
CA ASP A 83 10.36 -6.08 -6.17
C ASP A 83 9.77 -6.86 -7.36
N SER A 84 8.44 -6.90 -7.48
CA SER A 84 7.76 -7.67 -8.52
C SER A 84 8.04 -7.11 -9.93
N ASP A 85 8.07 -7.97 -10.95
CA ASP A 85 8.29 -7.59 -12.35
C ASP A 85 6.97 -7.29 -13.06
N VAL A 86 6.46 -6.06 -12.85
CA VAL A 86 5.22 -5.57 -13.46
C VAL A 86 5.30 -5.59 -14.98
N PHE A 87 6.45 -5.19 -15.54
CA PHE A 87 6.62 -5.16 -17.00
C PHE A 87 6.62 -6.57 -17.58
N GLY A 88 7.40 -7.48 -17.02
CA GLY A 88 7.53 -8.85 -17.51
C GLY A 88 6.19 -9.58 -17.51
N ILE A 89 5.46 -9.55 -16.40
CA ILE A 89 4.21 -10.33 -16.27
C ILE A 89 3.03 -9.72 -17.02
N PHE A 90 2.95 -8.39 -17.17
CA PHE A 90 1.89 -7.69 -17.90
C PHE A 90 2.32 -7.19 -19.28
N ARG A 91 3.39 -7.75 -19.86
CA ARG A 91 3.94 -7.33 -21.16
C ARG A 91 2.90 -7.33 -22.28
N GLY A 92 2.00 -8.31 -22.30
CA GLY A 92 0.89 -8.38 -23.24
C GLY A 92 -0.26 -7.40 -22.97
N LEU A 93 -0.32 -6.83 -21.77
CA LEU A 93 -1.45 -6.07 -21.22
C LEU A 93 -1.08 -4.64 -20.78
N LEU A 94 0.01 -4.08 -21.31
CA LEU A 94 0.51 -2.76 -20.90
C LEU A 94 -0.55 -1.65 -21.03
N LEU A 95 -1.40 -1.71 -22.06
CA LEU A 95 -2.49 -0.74 -22.27
C LEU A 95 -3.61 -0.86 -21.21
N GLN A 96 -3.75 -2.02 -20.58
CA GLN A 96 -4.78 -2.30 -19.60
C GLN A 96 -4.32 -1.98 -18.16
N LEU A 97 -3.05 -1.65 -17.93
CA LEU A 97 -2.54 -1.36 -16.58
C LEU A 97 -3.33 -0.28 -15.84
N TRP A 98 -3.82 0.76 -16.52
CA TRP A 98 -4.68 1.80 -15.91
C TRP A 98 -6.06 1.29 -15.50
N LEU A 99 -6.64 0.39 -16.30
CA LEU A 99 -7.88 -0.29 -15.94
C LEU A 99 -7.64 -1.16 -14.70
N LEU A 100 -6.57 -1.96 -14.70
CA LEU A 100 -6.24 -2.84 -13.59
C LEU A 100 -5.95 -2.06 -12.30
N TRP A 101 -5.23 -0.93 -12.41
CA TRP A 101 -5.01 -0.01 -11.31
C TRP A 101 -6.32 0.54 -10.74
N GLU A 102 -7.29 0.93 -11.59
CA GLU A 102 -8.59 1.39 -11.10
C GLU A 102 -9.41 0.29 -10.41
N LEU A 103 -9.47 -0.90 -11.01
CA LEU A 103 -10.16 -2.04 -10.43
C LEU A 103 -9.62 -2.33 -9.02
N LEU A 104 -8.29 -2.33 -8.88
CA LEU A 104 -7.63 -2.52 -7.60
C LEU A 104 -7.91 -1.37 -6.63
N LEU A 105 -7.81 -0.12 -7.10
CA LEU A 105 -8.00 1.09 -6.31
C LEU A 105 -9.37 1.11 -5.63
N VAL A 106 -10.44 0.84 -6.39
CA VAL A 106 -11.82 0.84 -5.89
C VAL A 106 -12.23 -0.50 -5.25
N GLY A 107 -11.36 -1.52 -5.34
CA GLY A 107 -11.57 -2.83 -4.72
C GLY A 107 -12.59 -3.68 -5.45
N GLU A 108 -12.58 -3.66 -6.78
CA GLU A 108 -13.35 -4.60 -7.59
C GLU A 108 -12.78 -6.03 -7.50
N PRO A 109 -13.62 -7.06 -7.55
CA PRO A 109 -13.13 -8.45 -7.53
C PRO A 109 -12.47 -8.85 -8.85
N VAL A 110 -11.25 -9.39 -8.79
CA VAL A 110 -10.45 -9.76 -9.97
C VAL A 110 -9.98 -11.20 -9.88
N LEU A 111 -10.24 -11.98 -10.93
CA LEU A 111 -9.66 -13.30 -11.13
C LEU A 111 -8.50 -13.23 -12.13
N ILE A 112 -7.29 -13.52 -11.68
CA ILE A 112 -6.08 -13.62 -12.50
C ILE A 112 -5.85 -15.09 -12.86
N ILE A 113 -5.64 -15.36 -14.14
CA ILE A 113 -5.31 -16.67 -14.71
C ILE A 113 -3.90 -16.61 -15.27
N ALA A 114 -3.05 -17.55 -14.87
CA ALA A 114 -1.71 -17.70 -15.43
C ALA A 114 -1.37 -19.17 -15.73
N PRO A 115 -0.43 -19.46 -16.66
CA PRO A 115 -0.06 -20.82 -17.02
C PRO A 115 0.62 -21.61 -15.89
N THR A 116 1.31 -20.94 -14.97
CA THR A 116 2.11 -21.57 -13.91
C THR A 116 1.91 -20.87 -12.56
N PRO A 117 2.08 -21.59 -11.42
CA PRO A 117 1.96 -20.97 -10.09
C PRO A 117 2.92 -19.78 -9.87
N PRO A 118 4.20 -19.82 -10.30
CA PRO A 118 5.07 -18.64 -10.18
C PRO A 118 4.54 -17.42 -10.93
N GLN A 119 4.13 -17.56 -12.20
CA GLN A 119 3.54 -16.46 -12.98
C GLN A 119 2.24 -15.95 -12.35
N CYS A 120 1.44 -16.84 -11.78
CA CYS A 120 0.21 -16.51 -11.08
C CYS A 120 0.47 -15.63 -9.86
N CYS A 121 1.37 -16.06 -8.98
CA CYS A 121 1.76 -15.30 -7.81
C CYS A 121 2.36 -13.94 -8.18
N GLU A 122 3.24 -13.93 -9.18
CA GLU A 122 3.91 -12.72 -9.68
C GLU A 122 2.90 -11.71 -10.23
N ALA A 123 1.86 -12.17 -10.92
CA ALA A 123 0.82 -11.32 -11.48
C ALA A 123 -0.05 -10.68 -10.40
N VAL A 124 -0.44 -11.44 -9.37
CA VAL A 124 -1.20 -10.89 -8.22
C VAL A 124 -0.33 -9.89 -7.46
N ALA A 125 0.93 -10.24 -7.16
CA ALA A 125 1.88 -9.37 -6.49
C ALA A 125 2.12 -8.07 -7.27
N SER A 126 2.31 -8.18 -8.59
CA SER A 126 2.49 -7.04 -9.49
C SER A 126 1.25 -6.18 -9.62
N LEU A 127 0.06 -6.77 -9.66
CA LEU A 127 -1.19 -6.00 -9.63
C LEU A 127 -1.26 -5.19 -8.33
N VAL A 128 -1.09 -5.84 -7.17
CA VAL A 128 -1.15 -5.18 -5.86
C VAL A 128 -0.11 -4.06 -5.75
N SER A 129 1.10 -4.26 -6.28
CA SER A 129 2.17 -3.27 -6.19
C SER A 129 1.92 -2.00 -7.03
N LEU A 130 1.06 -2.07 -8.06
CA LEU A 130 0.66 -0.89 -8.86
C LEU A 130 -0.05 0.19 -8.03
N ALA A 131 -0.71 -0.19 -6.94
CA ALA A 131 -1.45 0.75 -6.11
C ALA A 131 -0.55 1.57 -5.17
N ALA A 132 0.77 1.34 -5.11
CA ALA A 132 1.65 2.13 -4.26
C ALA A 132 1.45 3.66 -4.47
N PRO A 133 1.42 4.48 -3.40
CA PRO A 133 1.67 4.14 -2.01
C PRO A 133 0.42 3.74 -1.20
N LEU A 134 -0.70 3.43 -1.86
CA LEU A 134 -1.88 2.91 -1.20
C LEU A 134 -1.62 1.48 -0.72
N PHE A 135 -1.71 1.27 0.59
CA PHE A 135 -1.77 -0.07 1.17
C PHE A 135 -3.15 -0.68 0.92
N VAL A 136 -3.23 -1.52 -0.12
CA VAL A 136 -4.42 -2.29 -0.48
C VAL A 136 -4.88 -3.11 0.72
N SER A 137 -6.16 -2.97 1.07
CA SER A 137 -6.81 -3.69 2.19
C SER A 137 -7.80 -4.76 1.70
N VAL A 138 -7.93 -4.89 0.38
CA VAL A 138 -8.67 -5.97 -0.29
C VAL A 138 -7.94 -7.30 -0.07
N ASP A 139 -8.69 -8.38 0.16
CA ASP A 139 -8.11 -9.73 0.27
C ASP A 139 -7.46 -10.11 -1.05
N PHE A 140 -6.25 -10.65 -1.02
CA PHE A 140 -5.60 -11.15 -2.23
C PHE A 140 -4.94 -12.50 -1.96
N ARG A 141 -5.12 -13.42 -2.89
CA ARG A 141 -4.59 -14.78 -2.82
C ARG A 141 -3.73 -15.03 -4.04
N PRO A 142 -2.39 -14.91 -3.90
CA PRO A 142 -1.47 -15.08 -5.02
C PRO A 142 -1.64 -16.42 -5.73
N TYR A 143 -2.04 -17.46 -4.98
CA TYR A 143 -2.37 -18.77 -5.52
C TYR A 143 -3.54 -19.40 -4.77
N PHE A 144 -4.70 -19.44 -5.43
CA PHE A 144 -5.96 -19.95 -4.93
C PHE A 144 -6.24 -21.35 -5.49
N THR A 145 -6.71 -22.25 -4.64
CA THR A 145 -6.95 -23.66 -4.98
C THR A 145 -8.34 -24.11 -4.54
N ILE A 146 -8.80 -25.25 -5.07
CA ILE A 146 -10.09 -25.84 -4.67
C ILE A 146 -10.12 -26.30 -3.21
N HIS A 147 -8.95 -26.44 -2.58
CA HIS A 147 -8.79 -26.82 -1.17
C HIS A 147 -8.84 -25.61 -0.24
N ASP A 148 -8.91 -24.40 -0.77
CA ASP A 148 -9.09 -23.21 0.04
C ASP A 148 -10.45 -23.28 0.79
N PRO A 149 -10.50 -23.05 2.11
CA PRO A 149 -11.73 -23.08 2.89
C PRO A 149 -12.85 -22.18 2.36
N TYR A 150 -12.51 -21.08 1.66
CA TYR A 150 -13.49 -20.16 1.08
C TYR A 150 -14.04 -20.63 -0.26
N PHE A 151 -13.41 -21.61 -0.93
CA PHE A 151 -13.80 -22.03 -2.27
C PHE A 151 -15.26 -22.47 -2.35
N ALA A 152 -15.72 -23.31 -1.41
CA ALA A 152 -17.09 -23.80 -1.39
C ALA A 152 -18.12 -22.65 -1.34
N ARG A 153 -17.82 -21.59 -0.57
CA ARG A 153 -18.67 -20.40 -0.44
C ARG A 153 -18.65 -19.55 -1.72
N LEU A 154 -17.48 -19.37 -2.32
CA LEU A 154 -17.35 -18.58 -3.56
C LEU A 154 -18.02 -19.29 -4.75
N ASN A 155 -17.91 -20.61 -4.83
CA ASN A 155 -18.53 -21.43 -5.87
C ASN A 155 -20.06 -21.56 -5.72
N SER A 156 -20.60 -21.36 -4.52
CA SER A 156 -22.06 -21.40 -4.28
C SER A 156 -22.76 -20.07 -4.55
N LEU A 157 -22.03 -19.01 -4.91
CA LEU A 157 -22.60 -17.72 -5.28
C LEU A 157 -23.51 -17.89 -6.51
N GLN A 158 -24.75 -17.42 -6.39
CA GLN A 158 -25.72 -17.44 -7.49
C GLN A 158 -25.27 -16.51 -8.63
N GLU A 159 -25.76 -16.81 -9.83
CA GLU A 159 -25.54 -15.96 -11.00
C GLU A 159 -26.18 -14.58 -10.77
N GLY A 160 -25.38 -13.51 -10.91
CA GLY A 160 -25.76 -12.15 -10.52
C GLY A 160 -25.55 -11.79 -9.05
N GLY A 161 -25.08 -12.73 -8.22
CA GLY A 161 -24.67 -12.45 -6.85
C GLY A 161 -23.40 -11.59 -6.80
N THR A 162 -23.29 -10.76 -5.76
CA THR A 162 -22.10 -9.91 -5.54
C THR A 162 -20.91 -10.77 -5.11
N PHE A 163 -19.86 -10.79 -5.93
CA PHE A 163 -18.60 -11.43 -5.56
C PHE A 163 -17.86 -10.54 -4.52
N PRO A 164 -17.28 -11.12 -3.46
CA PRO A 164 -16.55 -10.34 -2.45
C PRO A 164 -15.34 -9.63 -3.05
N SER A 165 -14.99 -8.46 -2.50
CA SER A 165 -13.81 -7.70 -2.92
C SER A 165 -12.55 -8.51 -2.63
N MET A 166 -11.97 -9.09 -3.68
CA MET A 166 -10.74 -9.86 -3.58
C MET A 166 -10.01 -10.01 -4.92
N VAL A 167 -8.70 -10.25 -4.87
CA VAL A 167 -7.86 -10.63 -6.02
C VAL A 167 -7.47 -12.09 -5.91
N LEU A 168 -7.89 -12.93 -6.84
CA LEU A 168 -7.61 -14.36 -6.85
C LEU A 168 -6.68 -14.72 -7.99
N GLY A 169 -5.52 -15.30 -7.69
CA GLY A 169 -4.67 -15.92 -8.70
C GLY A 169 -4.96 -17.41 -8.84
N VAL A 170 -5.19 -17.91 -10.06
CA VAL A 170 -5.38 -19.34 -10.34
C VAL A 170 -4.62 -19.77 -11.58
N THR A 171 -4.30 -21.07 -11.67
CA THR A 171 -3.75 -21.69 -12.90
C THR A 171 -4.76 -22.58 -13.61
N ASN A 172 -5.70 -23.17 -12.86
CA ASN A 172 -6.66 -24.11 -13.40
C ASN A 172 -7.86 -23.37 -14.02
N LEU A 173 -8.08 -23.55 -15.32
CA LEU A 173 -9.18 -22.92 -16.04
C LEU A 173 -10.58 -23.40 -15.60
N PHE A 174 -10.69 -24.48 -14.82
CA PHE A 174 -11.93 -24.88 -14.15
C PHE A 174 -12.54 -23.73 -13.33
N PHE A 175 -11.71 -22.83 -12.78
CA PHE A 175 -12.20 -21.68 -12.02
C PHE A 175 -13.08 -20.72 -12.83
N LEU A 176 -12.92 -20.68 -14.16
CA LEU A 176 -13.83 -19.93 -15.04
C LEU A 176 -15.26 -20.48 -15.00
N LYS A 177 -15.43 -21.76 -14.70
CA LYS A 177 -16.73 -22.42 -14.57
C LYS A 177 -17.25 -22.43 -13.15
N SER A 178 -16.38 -22.44 -12.13
CA SER A 178 -16.81 -22.45 -10.72
C SER A 178 -17.01 -21.04 -10.16
N LEU A 179 -16.29 -20.04 -10.65
CA LEU A 179 -16.34 -18.65 -10.18
C LEU A 179 -16.93 -17.72 -11.26
N ARG A 180 -18.08 -18.11 -11.84
CA ARG A 180 -18.69 -17.40 -12.98
C ARG A 180 -19.18 -15.99 -12.66
N SER A 181 -19.46 -15.72 -11.39
CA SER A 181 -19.94 -14.43 -10.91
C SER A 181 -18.82 -13.37 -10.76
N VAL A 182 -17.55 -13.75 -10.94
CA VAL A 182 -16.44 -12.77 -10.88
C VAL A 182 -16.56 -11.81 -12.07
N PRO A 183 -16.64 -10.48 -11.82
CA PRO A 183 -16.90 -9.50 -12.87
C PRO A 183 -15.69 -9.23 -13.77
N HIS A 184 -14.47 -9.43 -13.27
CA HIS A 184 -13.24 -9.10 -13.99
C HIS A 184 -12.29 -10.30 -14.05
N VAL A 185 -11.94 -10.73 -15.25
CA VAL A 185 -10.99 -11.82 -15.50
C VAL A 185 -9.79 -11.27 -16.27
N VAL A 186 -8.59 -11.61 -15.80
CA VAL A 186 -7.32 -11.19 -16.38
C VAL A 186 -6.48 -12.44 -16.65
N SER A 187 -6.11 -12.68 -17.89
CA SER A 187 -5.19 -13.79 -18.25
C SER A 187 -3.84 -13.20 -18.63
N VAL A 188 -2.76 -13.72 -18.04
CA VAL A 188 -1.40 -13.20 -18.16
C VAL A 188 -0.39 -14.30 -18.47
N GLY A 189 0.79 -13.92 -18.93
CA GLY A 189 1.89 -14.82 -19.14
C GLY A 189 1.76 -15.62 -20.43
N SER A 190 2.82 -16.35 -20.75
CA SER A 190 2.86 -17.27 -21.89
C SER A 190 3.07 -18.69 -21.39
N PRO A 191 2.34 -19.68 -21.93
CA PRO A 191 2.63 -21.07 -21.64
C PRO A 191 4.07 -21.37 -22.12
N ALA A 192 4.80 -22.19 -21.36
CA ALA A 192 6.11 -22.64 -21.79
C ALA A 192 5.98 -23.28 -23.19
N PRO A 193 6.90 -23.00 -24.13
CA PRO A 193 6.87 -23.66 -25.44
C PRO A 193 7.04 -25.16 -25.22
N ASN A 194 5.95 -25.91 -25.38
CA ASN A 194 6.00 -27.37 -25.34
C ASN A 194 6.89 -27.86 -26.47
N SER A 195 7.95 -28.61 -26.13
CA SER A 195 8.83 -29.35 -27.05
C SER A 195 8.09 -30.40 -27.92
N SER A 196 6.78 -30.59 -27.73
CA SER A 196 6.00 -31.69 -28.32
C SER A 196 5.00 -31.29 -29.42
N ARG A 197 4.94 -30.02 -29.85
CA ARG A 197 4.09 -29.62 -30.99
C ARG A 197 4.93 -29.10 -32.14
N VAL A 198 5.52 -30.04 -32.89
CA VAL A 198 5.99 -29.77 -34.25
C VAL A 198 4.74 -29.57 -35.12
N PRO A 199 4.53 -28.42 -35.77
CA PRO A 199 3.45 -28.29 -36.74
C PRO A 199 3.82 -29.13 -37.96
N PHE A 200 3.07 -30.21 -38.19
CA PHE A 200 3.14 -30.99 -39.43
C PHE A 200 2.65 -30.11 -40.59
N SER A 201 3.56 -29.35 -41.21
CA SER A 201 3.29 -28.79 -42.54
C SER A 201 3.76 -29.80 -43.58
N SER A 202 2.83 -30.52 -44.18
CA SER A 202 3.06 -31.25 -45.42
C SER A 202 3.42 -30.23 -46.51
N ARG A 203 4.68 -30.22 -46.96
CA ARG A 203 5.08 -29.45 -48.15
C ARG A 203 5.96 -30.31 -49.07
N ALA A 204 5.45 -30.48 -50.27
CA ALA A 204 6.07 -31.16 -51.39
C ALA A 204 7.44 -30.56 -51.74
N SER A 205 8.31 -31.44 -52.21
CA SER A 205 9.69 -31.23 -52.66
C SER A 205 9.78 -30.37 -53.91
N THR A 206 10.55 -29.29 -53.85
CA THR A 206 11.46 -28.84 -54.93
C THR A 206 12.55 -27.96 -54.31
N GLY A 207 13.80 -28.34 -54.51
CA GLY A 207 14.94 -27.83 -53.77
C GLY A 207 15.44 -26.43 -54.15
N ARG A 208 16.14 -25.81 -53.20
CA ARG A 208 17.38 -25.04 -53.37
C ARG A 208 17.95 -24.73 -51.98
N ILE A 209 19.19 -25.15 -51.75
CA ILE A 209 19.93 -24.98 -50.49
C ILE A 209 20.41 -23.53 -50.41
N SER A 210 20.01 -22.81 -49.37
CA SER A 210 20.67 -21.60 -48.89
C SER A 210 20.54 -21.56 -47.38
N GLY A 211 21.68 -21.66 -46.69
CA GLY A 211 21.75 -21.67 -45.23
C GLY A 211 21.32 -20.33 -44.64
N ARG A 212 20.27 -20.37 -43.82
CA ARG A 212 19.97 -19.37 -42.79
C ARG A 212 19.80 -20.13 -41.47
N PRO A 213 20.41 -19.70 -40.36
CA PRO A 213 20.11 -20.29 -39.07
C PRO A 213 18.64 -20.01 -38.74
N GLU A 214 17.90 -21.06 -38.42
CA GLU A 214 16.51 -21.04 -37.99
C GLU A 214 16.41 -20.26 -36.68
N GLY A 215 16.07 -18.98 -36.79
CA GLY A 215 15.83 -18.11 -35.66
C GLY A 215 14.50 -18.46 -35.00
N PHE A 216 14.56 -18.80 -33.70
CA PHE A 216 13.41 -18.82 -32.81
C PHE A 216 12.71 -17.47 -32.86
N SER A 217 11.51 -17.43 -33.43
CA SER A 217 10.69 -16.21 -33.54
C SER A 217 9.89 -16.01 -32.27
N PHE A 218 10.50 -15.36 -31.28
CA PHE A 218 9.75 -14.72 -30.20
C PHE A 218 9.03 -13.49 -30.75
N PRO A 219 7.80 -13.18 -30.30
CA PRO A 219 7.07 -12.03 -30.82
C PRO A 219 7.82 -10.75 -30.45
N GLN A 220 8.37 -10.06 -31.46
CA GLN A 220 8.84 -8.67 -31.33
C GLN A 220 7.73 -7.86 -30.62
N LEU A 221 8.08 -7.01 -29.65
CA LEU A 221 7.14 -5.96 -29.24
C LEU A 221 7.10 -4.96 -30.37
N ASN A 222 6.26 -5.25 -31.36
CA ASN A 222 5.83 -4.21 -32.28
C ASN A 222 5.02 -3.20 -31.44
N LEU A 223 5.71 -2.24 -30.82
CA LEU A 223 5.10 -1.08 -30.15
C LEU A 223 4.31 -0.23 -31.17
N LYS A 224 4.35 -0.58 -32.46
CA LYS A 224 3.32 -0.31 -33.48
C LYS A 224 2.00 -1.08 -33.26
N LYS A 225 1.67 -1.47 -32.03
CA LYS A 225 0.45 -2.22 -31.66
C LYS A 225 -0.82 -1.37 -31.61
N PHE A 226 -0.77 -0.11 -32.02
CA PHE A 226 -1.94 0.77 -32.21
C PHE A 226 -2.59 0.60 -33.59
N SER A 227 -2.64 -0.63 -34.11
CA SER A 227 -3.27 -0.94 -35.40
C SER A 227 -4.78 -1.24 -35.22
N PRO A 228 -5.66 -0.79 -36.14
CA PRO A 228 -7.11 -1.09 -36.11
C PRO A 228 -7.45 -2.57 -35.97
N SER A 229 -6.59 -3.47 -36.48
CA SER A 229 -6.78 -4.92 -36.44
C SER A 229 -6.79 -5.48 -35.01
N ASN A 230 -6.00 -4.89 -34.10
CA ASN A 230 -5.95 -5.31 -32.70
C ASN A 230 -7.21 -4.87 -31.93
N LEU A 231 -7.82 -3.74 -32.32
CA LEU A 231 -9.09 -3.29 -31.76
C LEU A 231 -10.22 -4.27 -32.13
N LEU A 232 -10.27 -4.74 -33.38
CA LEU A 232 -11.25 -5.74 -33.82
C LEU A 232 -11.05 -7.09 -33.10
N ASN A 233 -9.80 -7.54 -32.93
CA ASN A 233 -9.51 -8.76 -32.17
C ASN A 233 -9.86 -8.62 -30.69
N ALA A 234 -9.63 -7.47 -30.07
CA ALA A 234 -10.05 -7.20 -28.70
C ALA A 234 -11.58 -7.20 -28.54
N VAL A 235 -12.32 -6.69 -29.53
CA VAL A 235 -13.80 -6.73 -29.55
C VAL A 235 -14.31 -8.16 -29.71
N LYS A 236 -13.71 -8.98 -30.58
CA LYS A 236 -14.04 -10.40 -30.72
C LYS A 236 -13.79 -11.17 -29.42
N LEU A 237 -12.63 -10.94 -28.80
CA LEU A 237 -12.26 -11.63 -27.56
C LEU A 237 -13.18 -11.26 -26.40
N ARG A 238 -13.68 -10.02 -26.34
CA ARG A 238 -14.72 -9.62 -25.39
C ARG A 238 -16.05 -10.35 -25.64
N ARG A 239 -16.40 -10.61 -26.90
CA ARG A 239 -17.63 -11.33 -27.27
C ARG A 239 -17.57 -12.80 -26.89
N ASP A 240 -16.41 -13.44 -27.06
CA ASP A 240 -16.21 -14.86 -26.78
C ASP A 240 -16.13 -15.16 -25.26
N GLY A 241 -15.94 -14.12 -24.44
CA GLY A 241 -15.84 -14.23 -23.00
C GLY A 241 -14.57 -14.97 -22.54
N PRO A 242 -14.35 -15.09 -21.21
CA PRO A 242 -13.12 -15.69 -20.68
C PRO A 242 -13.04 -17.21 -20.93
N LEU A 243 -14.17 -17.88 -21.24
CA LEU A 243 -14.20 -19.32 -21.52
C LEU A 243 -13.42 -19.70 -22.79
N CYS A 244 -13.08 -18.76 -23.67
CA CYS A 244 -12.21 -19.05 -24.82
C CYS A 244 -10.80 -19.53 -24.40
N LEU A 245 -10.38 -19.23 -23.16
CA LEU A 245 -9.13 -19.73 -22.59
C LEU A 245 -9.09 -21.26 -22.49
N MET A 246 -10.25 -21.92 -22.40
CA MET A 246 -10.35 -23.38 -22.33
C MET A 246 -9.77 -24.08 -23.56
N THR A 247 -9.70 -23.38 -24.70
CA THR A 247 -9.16 -23.92 -25.96
C THR A 247 -7.74 -23.47 -26.25
N GLU A 248 -7.40 -22.23 -25.88
CA GLU A 248 -6.10 -21.63 -26.19
C GLU A 248 -5.77 -20.57 -25.14
N HIS A 249 -4.56 -20.63 -24.57
CA HIS A 249 -4.10 -19.61 -23.63
C HIS A 249 -3.85 -18.29 -24.37
N LYS A 250 -4.46 -17.20 -23.90
CA LYS A 250 -4.31 -15.86 -24.49
C LYS A 250 -4.24 -14.80 -23.40
N GLU A 251 -3.28 -13.89 -23.52
CA GLU A 251 -3.24 -12.72 -22.63
C GLU A 251 -4.38 -11.76 -22.97
N ALA A 252 -5.24 -11.48 -21.99
CA ALA A 252 -6.42 -10.66 -22.20
C ALA A 252 -7.08 -10.20 -20.90
N VAL A 253 -7.96 -9.20 -21.02
CA VAL A 253 -8.82 -8.72 -19.93
C VAL A 253 -10.28 -8.74 -20.37
N TRP A 254 -11.11 -9.44 -19.60
CA TRP A 254 -12.57 -9.42 -19.71
C TRP A 254 -13.15 -8.64 -18.55
N SER A 255 -13.75 -7.50 -18.86
CA SER A 255 -14.36 -6.62 -17.89
C SER A 255 -15.37 -5.72 -18.60
N SER A 256 -16.52 -5.51 -17.97
CA SER A 256 -17.51 -4.49 -18.36
C SER A 256 -17.20 -3.11 -17.76
N TYR A 257 -16.22 -3.02 -16.88
CA TYR A 257 -15.82 -1.78 -16.22
C TYR A 257 -15.26 -0.79 -17.24
N MET A 258 -15.79 0.43 -17.22
CA MET A 258 -15.34 1.52 -18.07
C MET A 258 -14.34 2.40 -17.32
N PRO A 259 -13.03 2.30 -17.63
CA PRO A 259 -12.02 3.03 -16.89
C PRO A 259 -12.13 4.53 -17.12
N ILE A 260 -11.94 5.29 -16.05
CA ILE A 260 -11.94 6.76 -16.04
C ILE A 260 -10.59 7.28 -16.53
N MET A 261 -9.52 6.56 -16.24
CA MET A 261 -8.14 6.76 -16.64
C MET A 261 -7.95 6.29 -18.07
N LYS A 262 -7.22 7.10 -18.82
CA LYS A 262 -6.75 6.77 -20.15
C LYS A 262 -5.33 6.20 -20.05
N PRO A 263 -4.98 5.20 -20.86
CA PRO A 263 -3.60 4.77 -20.99
C PRO A 263 -2.70 5.93 -21.39
N ASP A 264 -1.60 6.11 -20.66
CA ASP A 264 -0.65 7.19 -20.92
C ASP A 264 0.35 6.72 -21.98
N THR A 265 0.09 7.09 -23.23
CA THR A 265 0.94 6.74 -24.38
C THR A 265 2.33 7.33 -24.26
N SER A 266 2.51 8.44 -23.54
CA SER A 266 3.84 9.01 -23.33
C SER A 266 4.73 8.10 -22.46
N ILE A 267 4.13 7.39 -21.51
CA ILE A 267 4.83 6.41 -20.67
C ILE A 267 5.15 5.16 -21.49
N LEU A 268 4.16 4.65 -22.23
CA LEU A 268 4.31 3.46 -23.06
C LEU A 268 5.38 3.64 -24.14
N ASN A 269 5.47 4.83 -24.74
CA ASN A 269 6.47 5.16 -25.75
C ASN A 269 7.90 5.27 -25.18
N ARG A 270 8.07 5.39 -23.85
CA ARG A 270 9.38 5.39 -23.19
C ARG A 270 9.87 3.99 -22.83
N LEU A 271 9.02 2.97 -22.93
CA LEU A 271 9.42 1.59 -22.64
C LEU A 271 10.37 1.09 -23.72
N VAL A 272 11.48 0.50 -23.30
CA VAL A 272 12.49 -0.07 -24.18
C VAL A 272 12.04 -1.45 -24.65
N ASP A 273 12.08 -1.70 -25.95
CA ASP A 273 11.83 -3.04 -26.49
C ASP A 273 13.08 -3.90 -26.31
N ALA A 274 12.90 -5.08 -25.72
CA ALA A 274 13.96 -6.05 -25.61
C ALA A 274 14.24 -6.64 -27.00
N GLY A 275 15.42 -6.37 -27.54
CA GLY A 275 15.95 -7.15 -28.66
C GLY A 275 16.08 -8.64 -28.31
N LEU A 276 16.50 -9.46 -29.28
CA LEU A 276 16.46 -10.94 -29.20
C LEU A 276 17.40 -11.60 -28.16
N SER A 277 18.03 -10.86 -27.24
CA SER A 277 19.03 -11.40 -26.30
C SER A 277 18.47 -11.50 -24.86
N PRO A 278 18.51 -12.69 -24.21
CA PRO A 278 17.96 -12.90 -22.86
C PRO A 278 18.61 -12.04 -21.75
N ARG A 279 19.93 -11.78 -21.85
CA ARG A 279 20.63 -10.92 -20.87
C ARG A 279 20.23 -9.45 -21.00
N VAL A 280 19.91 -9.03 -22.22
CA VAL A 280 19.40 -7.68 -22.49
C VAL A 280 17.94 -7.58 -22.03
N GLU A 281 17.16 -8.64 -22.19
CA GLU A 281 15.77 -8.71 -21.72
C GLU A 281 15.64 -8.51 -20.21
N GLU A 282 16.44 -9.21 -19.40
CA GLU A 282 16.41 -9.07 -17.94
C GLU A 282 16.80 -7.65 -17.49
N SER A 283 17.89 -7.11 -18.04
CA SER A 283 18.36 -5.75 -17.72
C SER A 283 17.38 -4.66 -18.16
N MET A 284 16.67 -4.85 -19.28
CA MET A 284 15.66 -3.90 -19.78
C MET A 284 14.32 -4.03 -19.06
N SER A 285 13.97 -5.24 -18.58
CA SER A 285 12.78 -5.44 -17.74
C SER A 285 12.88 -4.57 -16.48
N VAL A 286 14.06 -4.53 -15.84
CA VAL A 286 14.31 -3.66 -14.68
C VAL A 286 14.06 -2.18 -14.99
N VAL A 287 14.56 -1.68 -16.13
CA VAL A 287 14.37 -0.28 -16.53
C VAL A 287 12.89 0.03 -16.80
N ASN A 288 12.21 -0.84 -17.54
CA ASN A 288 10.80 -0.67 -17.86
C ASN A 288 9.92 -0.76 -16.60
N ASN A 289 10.24 -1.68 -15.70
CA ASN A 289 9.57 -1.83 -14.41
C ASN A 289 9.69 -0.53 -13.60
N GLU A 290 10.89 0.07 -13.54
CA GLU A 290 11.12 1.33 -12.85
C GLU A 290 10.35 2.52 -13.48
N ILE A 291 10.25 2.58 -14.81
CA ILE A 291 9.44 3.59 -15.50
C ILE A 291 7.95 3.45 -15.13
N LEU A 292 7.43 2.22 -15.15
CA LEU A 292 6.04 1.94 -14.80
C LEU A 292 5.77 2.24 -13.32
N ARG A 293 6.62 1.77 -12.41
CA ARG A 293 6.49 1.97 -10.96
C ARG A 293 6.47 3.44 -10.61
N ARG A 294 7.40 4.24 -11.14
CA ARG A 294 7.43 5.68 -10.90
C ARG A 294 6.15 6.37 -11.37
N HIS A 295 5.65 5.99 -12.55
CA HIS A 295 4.41 6.54 -13.09
C HIS A 295 3.19 6.21 -12.24
N PHE A 296 3.01 4.94 -11.84
CA PHE A 296 1.87 4.53 -11.03
C PHE A 296 1.97 5.04 -9.58
N LEU A 297 3.17 5.19 -9.03
CA LEU A 297 3.41 5.85 -7.75
C LEU A 297 2.97 7.32 -7.80
N GLU A 298 3.37 8.06 -8.85
CA GLU A 298 2.97 9.44 -9.05
C GLU A 298 1.45 9.55 -9.28
N LEU A 299 0.87 8.62 -10.04
CA LEU A 299 -0.56 8.56 -10.30
C LEU A 299 -1.37 8.40 -9.00
N THR A 300 -1.02 7.41 -8.17
CA THR A 300 -1.73 7.18 -6.91
C THR A 300 -1.50 8.31 -5.91
N THR A 301 -0.28 8.85 -5.85
CA THR A 301 0.03 10.00 -4.99
C THR A 301 -0.83 11.21 -5.34
N ASN A 302 -0.94 11.55 -6.63
CA ASN A 302 -1.78 12.66 -7.09
C ASN A 302 -3.27 12.39 -6.86
N PHE A 303 -3.73 11.14 -6.99
CA PHE A 303 -5.10 10.75 -6.70
C PHE A 303 -5.45 10.89 -5.21
N LEU A 304 -4.51 10.57 -4.30
CA LEU A 304 -4.74 10.66 -2.86
C LEU A 304 -4.50 12.07 -2.28
N ALA A 305 -3.78 12.92 -3.00
CA ALA A 305 -3.41 14.27 -2.54
C ALA A 305 -4.60 15.14 -2.05
N PRO A 306 -5.79 15.12 -2.66
CA PRO A 306 -6.93 15.91 -2.19
C PRO A 306 -7.40 15.60 -0.77
N PHE A 307 -7.09 14.41 -0.23
CA PHE A 307 -7.40 14.05 1.16
C PHE A 307 -6.42 14.64 2.18
N GLY A 308 -5.28 15.17 1.72
CA GLY A 308 -4.21 15.74 2.55
C GLY A 308 -4.67 16.71 3.65
N PRO A 309 -5.62 17.64 3.40
CA PRO A 309 -6.12 18.56 4.44
C PRO A 309 -6.73 17.88 5.67
N TYR A 310 -7.28 16.67 5.55
CA TYR A 310 -7.86 15.92 6.67
C TYR A 310 -6.82 15.22 7.54
N PHE A 311 -5.54 15.29 7.16
CA PHE A 311 -4.41 14.69 7.87
C PHE A 311 -3.41 15.76 8.36
N ARG A 312 -3.80 17.03 8.37
CA ARG A 312 -2.93 18.11 8.82
C ARG A 312 -2.92 18.16 10.35
N ALA A 313 -1.81 17.77 10.95
CA ALA A 313 -1.57 17.98 12.37
C ALA A 313 -1.57 19.48 12.70
N ASN A 314 -2.27 19.86 13.75
CA ASN A 314 -2.31 21.25 14.23
C ASN A 314 -1.28 21.44 15.35
N THR A 315 -0.60 22.57 15.37
CA THR A 315 0.20 23.00 16.52
C THR A 315 -0.63 23.95 17.40
N PRO A 316 -0.34 24.07 18.70
CA PRO A 316 -0.92 25.13 19.52
C PRO A 316 -0.69 26.50 18.86
N SER A 317 -1.72 27.33 18.80
CA SER A 317 -1.60 28.69 18.27
C SER A 317 -0.70 29.53 19.18
N VAL A 318 -0.01 30.51 18.61
CA VAL A 318 0.83 31.44 19.38
C VAL A 318 -0.05 32.17 20.40
N GLY A 319 0.26 32.02 21.69
CA GLY A 319 -0.50 32.60 22.79
C GLY A 319 -1.61 31.72 23.37
N SER A 320 -1.90 30.57 22.78
CA SER A 320 -2.79 29.56 23.39
C SER A 320 -2.02 28.66 24.35
N SER A 321 -2.70 28.17 25.40
CA SER A 321 -2.10 27.21 26.34
C SER A 321 -1.82 25.87 25.63
N PRO A 322 -0.59 25.35 25.63
CA PRO A 322 -0.27 24.05 25.06
C PRO A 322 -0.62 22.88 26.00
N PHE A 323 -1.05 23.19 27.23
CA PHE A 323 -1.31 22.21 28.28
C PHE A 323 -2.66 21.53 28.16
N VAL A 324 -3.59 22.10 27.36
CA VAL A 324 -4.86 21.44 27.03
C VAL A 324 -4.64 20.30 26.04
N ASP A 325 -5.66 19.45 25.88
CA ASP A 325 -5.61 18.37 24.89
C ASP A 325 -5.63 18.93 23.47
N PRO A 326 -4.93 18.27 22.52
CA PRO A 326 -4.96 18.69 21.13
C PRO A 326 -6.38 18.63 20.56
N PRO A 327 -6.84 19.63 19.78
CA PRO A 327 -8.15 19.59 19.16
C PRO A 327 -8.25 18.43 18.15
N PRO A 328 -9.43 17.84 17.96
CA PRO A 328 -9.60 16.78 16.98
C PRO A 328 -9.26 17.26 15.56
N LEU A 329 -8.72 16.37 14.74
CA LEU A 329 -8.52 16.66 13.31
C LEU A 329 -9.85 16.92 12.61
N SER A 330 -9.80 17.69 11.53
CA SER A 330 -10.99 18.05 10.74
C SER A 330 -11.84 16.82 10.40
N ALA A 331 -13.14 16.88 10.67
CA ALA A 331 -14.07 15.81 10.31
C ALA A 331 -14.08 15.59 8.79
N PHE A 332 -14.29 14.34 8.38
CA PHE A 332 -14.39 13.98 6.97
C PHE A 332 -15.85 13.80 6.59
N ASP A 333 -16.31 14.61 5.65
CA ASP A 333 -17.61 14.47 4.99
C ASP A 333 -17.41 14.26 3.49
N ALA A 334 -18.05 13.22 2.94
CA ALA A 334 -17.84 12.81 1.56
C ALA A 334 -18.49 13.78 0.55
N ASP A 335 -19.64 14.37 0.88
CA ASP A 335 -20.36 15.27 -0.02
C ASP A 335 -19.69 16.64 -0.05
N GLU A 336 -19.25 17.15 1.10
CA GLU A 336 -18.43 18.36 1.20
C GLU A 336 -17.10 18.19 0.44
N PHE A 337 -16.43 17.06 0.64
CA PHE A 337 -15.19 16.73 -0.07
C PHE A 337 -15.39 16.76 -1.59
N LEU A 338 -16.42 16.07 -2.10
CA LEU A 338 -16.71 16.03 -3.53
C LEU A 338 -17.12 17.40 -4.07
N GLY A 339 -17.90 18.17 -3.31
CA GLY A 339 -18.29 19.54 -3.66
C GLY A 339 -17.07 20.44 -3.84
N SER A 340 -16.19 20.47 -2.84
CA SER A 340 -14.93 21.23 -2.88
C SER A 340 -14.01 20.77 -4.02
N LEU A 341 -13.87 19.46 -4.21
CA LEU A 341 -13.04 18.89 -5.25
C LEU A 341 -13.58 19.21 -6.66
N SER A 342 -14.89 19.23 -6.85
CA SER A 342 -15.52 19.56 -8.14
C SER A 342 -15.17 20.99 -8.59
N THR A 343 -15.11 21.94 -7.65
CA THR A 343 -14.75 23.34 -7.91
C THR A 343 -13.26 23.49 -8.20
N ARG A 344 -12.39 22.76 -7.49
CA ARG A 344 -10.92 22.82 -7.67
C ARG A 344 -10.44 22.06 -8.91
N GLY A 345 -11.14 20.99 -9.28
CA GLY A 345 -10.73 20.01 -10.28
C GLY A 345 -9.68 19.01 -9.77
N PRO A 346 -9.34 17.98 -10.56
CA PRO A 346 -8.50 16.86 -10.13
C PRO A 346 -6.99 17.17 -10.14
N GLY A 347 -6.61 18.44 -10.38
CA GLY A 347 -5.21 18.85 -10.54
C GLY A 347 -4.66 18.63 -11.96
N LYS A 348 -3.55 19.32 -12.28
CA LYS A 348 -2.97 19.37 -13.65
C LYS A 348 -2.47 18.02 -14.16
N PHE A 349 -1.96 17.16 -13.26
CA PHE A 349 -1.42 15.86 -13.63
C PHE A 349 -2.51 14.88 -14.05
N LEU A 350 -3.58 14.80 -13.26
CA LEU A 350 -4.73 13.91 -13.47
C LEU A 350 -5.65 14.41 -14.59
N SER A 351 -5.84 15.73 -14.73
CA SER A 351 -6.78 16.29 -15.72
C SER A 351 -6.46 15.89 -17.16
N LYS A 352 -5.19 15.69 -17.50
CA LYS A 352 -4.75 15.23 -18.82
C LYS A 352 -4.99 13.73 -19.06
N ARG A 353 -5.20 12.96 -18.00
CA ARG A 353 -5.23 11.49 -18.02
C ARG A 353 -6.59 10.89 -17.69
N MET A 354 -7.46 11.67 -17.05
CA MET A 354 -8.82 11.25 -16.71
C MET A 354 -9.84 11.67 -17.79
N ARG A 355 -10.98 10.99 -17.79
CA ARG A 355 -12.19 11.35 -18.55
C ARG A 355 -13.01 12.41 -17.81
N SER A 356 -14.04 12.94 -18.44
CA SER A 356 -14.90 14.00 -17.87
C SER A 356 -15.64 13.57 -16.60
N ASN A 357 -15.96 12.28 -16.45
CA ASN A 357 -16.62 11.71 -15.28
C ASN A 357 -15.66 11.37 -14.12
N TRP A 358 -14.52 12.05 -14.02
CA TRP A 358 -13.44 11.74 -13.07
C TRP A 358 -13.84 11.76 -11.59
N LEU A 359 -14.82 12.57 -11.20
CA LEU A 359 -15.36 12.62 -9.84
C LEU A 359 -15.94 11.27 -9.40
N ASP A 360 -16.43 10.47 -10.35
CA ASP A 360 -16.98 9.15 -10.07
C ASP A 360 -15.92 8.18 -9.53
N LEU A 361 -14.64 8.34 -9.92
CA LEU A 361 -13.56 7.52 -9.37
C LEU A 361 -13.39 7.76 -7.87
N TYR A 362 -13.44 9.02 -7.44
CA TYR A 362 -13.38 9.38 -6.02
C TYR A 362 -14.60 8.85 -5.26
N ARG A 363 -15.81 8.95 -5.83
CA ARG A 363 -17.03 8.36 -5.25
C ARG A 363 -16.89 6.85 -5.04
N ARG A 364 -16.40 6.13 -6.05
CA ARG A 364 -16.19 4.68 -5.99
C ARG A 364 -15.10 4.32 -5.00
N PHE A 365 -13.98 5.04 -5.00
CA PHE A 365 -12.88 4.82 -4.04
C PHE A 365 -13.36 4.96 -2.60
N MET A 366 -14.08 6.03 -2.26
CA MET A 366 -14.58 6.26 -0.89
C MET A 366 -15.57 5.19 -0.43
N LYS A 367 -16.34 4.61 -1.36
CA LYS A 367 -17.24 3.46 -1.08
C LYS A 367 -16.50 2.12 -1.09
N GLY A 368 -15.31 2.07 -1.68
CA GLY A 368 -14.50 0.88 -1.86
C GLY A 368 -13.84 0.41 -0.57
N HIS A 369 -13.40 -0.85 -0.59
CA HIS A 369 -12.85 -1.54 0.58
C HIS A 369 -11.47 -0.99 1.01
N ASN A 370 -10.77 -0.28 0.13
CA ASN A 370 -9.46 0.29 0.45
C ASN A 370 -9.54 1.60 1.23
N PHE A 371 -10.57 2.42 1.01
CA PHE A 371 -10.57 3.80 1.51
C PHE A 371 -10.59 3.89 3.03
N LYS A 372 -11.58 3.26 3.68
CA LYS A 372 -11.76 3.41 5.13
C LYS A 372 -10.53 2.94 5.93
N PRO A 373 -9.97 1.74 5.71
CA PRO A 373 -8.77 1.32 6.43
C PRO A 373 -7.56 2.23 6.16
N TRP A 374 -7.36 2.64 4.90
CA TRP A 374 -6.30 3.57 4.54
C TRP A 374 -6.47 4.94 5.22
N PHE A 375 -7.66 5.52 5.16
CA PHE A 375 -7.97 6.83 5.72
C PHE A 375 -7.80 6.83 7.24
N GLN A 376 -8.26 5.79 7.92
CA GLN A 376 -8.09 5.61 9.36
C GLN A 376 -6.61 5.49 9.74
N ARG A 377 -5.83 4.66 9.04
CA ARG A 377 -4.38 4.57 9.26
C ARG A 377 -3.72 5.94 9.09
N ARG A 378 -3.98 6.63 7.98
CA ARG A 378 -3.42 7.97 7.72
C ARG A 378 -3.83 9.00 8.77
N ARG A 379 -5.06 8.93 9.28
CA ARG A 379 -5.56 9.80 10.35
C ARG A 379 -4.87 9.51 11.67
N ALA A 380 -4.72 8.24 12.05
CA ALA A 380 -4.02 7.84 13.28
C ALA A 380 -2.57 8.37 13.31
N VAL A 381 -1.86 8.35 12.18
CA VAL A 381 -0.53 8.96 12.10
C VAL A 381 -0.56 10.47 12.31
N ALA A 382 -1.51 11.15 11.68
CA ALA A 382 -1.64 12.60 11.82
C ALA A 382 -2.00 12.99 13.26
N GLU A 383 -2.82 12.20 13.94
CA GLU A 383 -3.14 12.37 15.36
C GLU A 383 -1.91 12.15 16.23
N GLN A 384 -1.14 11.07 15.99
CA GLN A 384 0.10 10.81 16.71
C GLN A 384 1.14 11.92 16.53
N GLU A 385 1.32 12.41 15.31
CA GLU A 385 2.21 13.54 15.03
C GLU A 385 1.72 14.83 15.70
N GLN A 386 0.40 15.06 15.73
CA GLN A 386 -0.19 16.15 16.49
C GLN A 386 0.13 16.03 17.98
N TYR A 387 -0.07 14.86 18.59
CA TYR A 387 0.29 14.63 19.99
C TYR A 387 1.77 14.89 20.25
N ARG A 388 2.66 14.46 19.34
CA ARG A 388 4.11 14.71 19.43
C ARG A 388 4.43 16.21 19.41
N LEU A 389 3.84 16.96 18.48
CA LEU A 389 4.04 18.41 18.36
C LEU A 389 3.51 19.16 19.60
N TRP A 390 2.36 18.75 20.13
CA TRP A 390 1.79 19.33 21.34
C TRP A 390 2.63 19.02 22.58
N ARG A 391 3.13 17.79 22.71
CA ARG A 391 4.10 17.42 23.75
C ARG A 391 5.35 18.31 23.67
N GLN A 392 5.90 18.50 22.48
CA GLN A 392 7.06 19.38 22.28
C GLN A 392 6.75 20.84 22.64
N ALA A 393 5.57 21.35 22.26
CA ALA A 393 5.14 22.69 22.63
C ALA A 393 5.00 22.87 24.15
N ARG A 394 4.41 21.89 24.85
CA ARG A 394 4.39 21.86 26.32
C ARG A 394 5.78 21.90 26.91
N MET A 395 6.71 21.12 26.37
CA MET A 395 8.10 21.08 26.83
C MET A 395 8.89 22.37 26.58
N ASN A 396 8.45 23.21 25.65
CA ASN A 396 9.07 24.51 25.38
C ASN A 396 8.35 25.68 26.08
N ALA A 397 7.11 25.51 26.51
CA ALA A 397 6.32 26.57 27.13
C ALA A 397 6.71 26.81 28.59
N ASN A 398 6.66 28.07 29.02
CA ASN A 398 6.80 28.46 30.41
C ASN A 398 5.40 28.67 31.00
N ILE A 399 4.95 27.77 31.88
CA ILE A 399 3.59 27.79 32.44
C ILE A 399 3.22 29.14 33.09
N ARG A 400 4.20 29.82 33.69
CA ARG A 400 3.99 31.10 34.41
C ARG A 400 3.54 32.23 33.50
N GLU A 401 3.87 32.18 32.21
CA GLU A 401 3.45 33.19 31.23
C GLU A 401 1.97 33.08 30.84
N PHE A 402 1.33 31.95 31.18
CA PHE A 402 -0.06 31.65 30.88
C PHE A 402 -0.94 31.80 32.12
N ILE A 403 -0.53 31.27 33.28
CA ILE A 403 -1.38 31.20 34.48
C ILE A 403 -1.96 32.57 34.87
N ASP A 404 -1.18 33.65 34.79
CA ASP A 404 -1.61 35.00 35.19
C ASP A 404 -2.75 35.57 34.31
N LYS A 405 -2.99 34.97 33.14
CA LYS A 405 -4.01 35.41 32.17
C LYS A 405 -5.25 34.51 32.17
N LEU A 406 -5.23 33.41 32.91
CA LEU A 406 -6.31 32.43 32.95
C LEU A 406 -7.31 32.76 34.05
N SER A 407 -8.59 32.48 33.79
CA SER A 407 -9.62 32.45 34.82
C SER A 407 -9.41 31.28 35.78
N GLU A 408 -10.00 31.34 36.97
CA GLU A 408 -9.91 30.28 37.97
C GLU A 408 -10.32 28.91 37.41
N LEU A 409 -11.37 28.86 36.59
CA LEU A 409 -11.82 27.63 35.91
C LEU A 409 -10.74 27.09 34.96
N GLU A 410 -10.14 27.95 34.15
CA GLU A 410 -9.08 27.56 33.20
C GLU A 410 -7.79 27.12 33.91
N ILE A 411 -7.49 27.69 35.09
CA ILE A 411 -6.37 27.24 35.95
C ILE A 411 -6.64 25.82 36.46
N VAL A 412 -7.86 25.52 36.89
CA VAL A 412 -8.26 24.16 37.32
C VAL A 412 -8.21 23.17 36.15
N GLU A 413 -8.70 23.55 34.97
CA GLU A 413 -8.61 22.71 33.76
C GLU A 413 -7.16 22.44 33.37
N THR A 414 -6.31 23.47 33.44
CA THR A 414 -4.87 23.36 33.18
C THR A 414 -4.19 22.43 34.18
N PHE A 415 -4.52 22.53 35.48
CA PHE A 415 -4.02 21.62 36.52
C PHE A 415 -4.35 20.16 36.18
N ASN A 416 -5.64 19.87 35.92
CA ASN A 416 -6.09 18.52 35.59
C ASN A 416 -5.46 18.00 34.29
N ALA A 417 -5.21 18.88 33.31
CA ALA A 417 -4.56 18.49 32.06
C ALA A 417 -3.07 18.14 32.25
N ILE A 418 -2.32 18.95 33.02
CA ILE A 418 -0.92 18.67 33.36
C ILE A 418 -0.83 17.38 34.18
N GLU A 419 -1.72 17.17 35.15
CA GLU A 419 -1.81 15.94 35.94
C GLU A 419 -1.96 14.71 35.04
N ARG A 420 -2.93 14.72 34.11
CA ARG A 420 -3.13 13.62 33.16
C ARG A 420 -1.90 13.34 32.30
N HIS A 421 -1.24 14.39 31.80
CA HIS A 421 -0.03 14.25 31.00
C HIS A 421 1.15 13.70 31.83
N LEU A 422 1.31 14.13 33.07
CA LEU A 422 2.35 13.63 33.98
C LEU A 422 2.13 12.14 34.27
N LEU A 423 0.90 11.73 34.58
CA LEU A 423 0.57 10.32 34.83
C LEU A 423 0.84 9.44 33.60
N ALA A 424 0.48 9.91 32.40
CA ALA A 424 0.75 9.19 31.15
C ALA A 424 2.25 9.00 30.90
N GLU A 425 3.07 10.02 31.16
CA GLU A 425 4.54 9.94 31.04
C GLU A 425 5.16 9.02 32.09
N MET A 426 4.65 9.02 33.32
CA MET A 426 5.13 8.13 34.39
C MET A 426 4.85 6.66 34.08
N GLN A 427 3.69 6.34 33.50
CA GLN A 427 3.37 4.97 33.06
C GLN A 427 4.27 4.50 31.91
N GLN A 428 4.69 5.41 31.02
CA GLN A 428 5.61 5.09 29.93
C GLN A 428 7.06 4.92 30.40
N SER A 429 7.45 5.61 31.48
CA SER A 429 8.80 5.54 32.06
C SER A 429 9.17 4.17 32.63
N GLU A 430 8.21 3.27 32.88
CA GLU A 430 8.51 1.90 33.31
C GLU A 430 9.19 1.07 32.21
N ASN A 431 9.15 1.51 30.94
CA ASN A 431 9.68 0.77 29.79
C ASN A 431 10.82 1.44 28.97
N ALA A 432 11.14 2.74 29.07
CA ALA A 432 12.34 3.34 28.40
C ALA A 432 12.76 4.79 28.79
N LEU A 433 14.11 5.02 28.75
CA LEU A 433 14.95 6.24 28.56
C LEU A 433 14.88 7.51 29.45
N ASP A 434 16.05 8.17 29.61
CA ASP A 434 16.29 9.43 30.35
C ASP A 434 15.44 10.64 29.91
N HIS A 435 14.97 10.68 28.66
CA HIS A 435 14.10 11.75 28.15
C HIS A 435 12.71 11.79 28.81
N SER A 436 12.19 10.62 29.22
CA SER A 436 10.92 10.54 29.96
C SER A 436 11.06 11.17 31.35
N LYS A 437 12.18 10.92 32.04
CA LYS A 437 12.46 11.51 33.36
C LYS A 437 12.54 13.04 33.34
N ALA A 438 13.18 13.61 32.33
CA ALA A 438 13.26 15.07 32.15
C ALA A 438 11.87 15.68 31.88
N THR A 439 11.03 14.98 31.10
CA THR A 439 9.65 15.36 30.81
C THR A 439 8.79 15.36 32.08
N CYS A 440 8.85 14.28 32.86
CA CYS A 440 8.15 14.17 34.14
C CYS A 440 8.58 15.26 35.13
N HIS A 441 9.89 15.53 35.24
CA HIS A 441 10.39 16.58 36.13
C HIS A 441 9.85 17.96 35.76
N LYS A 442 9.82 18.28 34.46
CA LYS A 442 9.24 19.55 33.99
C LYS A 442 7.76 19.64 34.32
N LEU A 443 6.97 18.63 33.94
CA LEU A 443 5.52 18.63 34.16
C LEU A 443 5.17 18.71 35.66
N LYS A 444 5.96 18.07 36.53
CA LYS A 444 5.82 18.19 37.98
C LYS A 444 6.06 19.63 38.46
N GLY A 445 7.10 20.29 37.96
CA GLY A 445 7.35 21.70 38.24
C GLY A 445 6.24 22.63 37.74
N ASP A 446 5.71 22.35 36.54
CA ASP A 446 4.59 23.10 35.99
C ASP A 446 3.30 22.89 36.82
N LEU A 447 3.03 21.66 37.26
CA LEU A 447 1.89 21.31 38.13
C LEU A 447 1.96 22.03 39.48
N GLN A 448 3.14 22.08 40.10
CA GLN A 448 3.38 22.83 41.35
C GLN A 448 3.16 24.33 41.16
N ALA A 449 3.59 24.91 40.03
CA ALA A 449 3.37 26.32 39.74
C ALA A 449 1.88 26.65 39.61
N VAL A 450 1.09 25.80 38.94
CA VAL A 450 -0.37 25.97 38.86
C VAL A 450 -1.03 25.80 40.24
N PHE A 451 -0.60 24.81 41.02
CA PHE A 451 -1.13 24.57 42.38
C PHE A 451 -1.01 25.78 43.29
N GLN A 452 0.12 26.51 43.23
CA GLN A 452 0.36 27.68 44.08
C GLN A 452 -0.57 28.86 43.79
N VAL A 453 -1.17 28.92 42.60
CA VAL A 453 -2.08 30.00 42.18
C VAL A 453 -3.55 29.64 42.44
N LEU A 454 -3.88 28.36 42.65
CA LEU A 454 -5.23 27.94 42.97
C LEU A 454 -5.74 28.53 44.30
N PRO A 455 -7.06 28.74 44.46
CA PRO A 455 -7.65 29.12 45.73
C PRO A 455 -7.34 28.13 46.87
N LYS A 456 -7.25 28.64 48.12
CA LYS A 456 -6.81 27.83 49.28
C LYS A 456 -7.73 26.66 49.60
N ASP A 457 -9.02 26.83 49.40
CA ASP A 457 -10.05 25.79 49.53
C ASP A 457 -9.86 24.68 48.50
N MET A 458 -9.56 25.03 47.24
CA MET A 458 -9.22 24.07 46.20
C MET A 458 -7.89 23.35 46.48
N GLN A 459 -6.86 24.07 46.92
CA GLN A 459 -5.59 23.47 47.33
C GLN A 459 -5.79 22.42 48.44
N HIS A 460 -6.60 22.76 49.46
CA HIS A 460 -6.95 21.81 50.52
C HIS A 460 -7.64 20.56 49.96
N LEU A 461 -8.61 20.73 49.07
CA LEU A 461 -9.33 19.62 48.46
C LEU A 461 -8.41 18.71 47.64
N LEU A 462 -7.48 19.27 46.87
CA LEU A 462 -6.51 18.51 46.10
C LEU A 462 -5.53 17.73 46.97
N LEU A 463 -5.07 18.30 48.09
CA LEU A 463 -4.18 17.63 49.04
C LEU A 463 -4.85 16.51 49.84
N MET A 464 -6.19 16.52 49.95
CA MET A 464 -6.93 15.42 50.57
C MET A 464 -6.93 14.15 49.70
N ASN A 465 -6.61 14.25 48.41
CA ASN A 465 -6.36 13.10 47.56
C ASN A 465 -4.89 12.66 47.68
N PRO A 466 -4.60 11.46 48.21
CA PRO A 466 -3.23 11.01 48.46
C PRO A 466 -2.39 10.90 47.18
N GLU A 467 -2.99 10.50 46.05
CA GLU A 467 -2.28 10.39 44.77
C GLU A 467 -1.80 11.77 44.30
N ARG A 468 -2.69 12.77 44.36
CA ARG A 468 -2.40 14.16 44.01
C ARG A 468 -1.39 14.79 44.96
N ALA A 469 -1.49 14.52 46.26
CA ALA A 469 -0.52 14.99 47.24
C ALA A 469 0.89 14.45 46.96
N THR A 470 1.00 13.19 46.50
CA THR A 470 2.28 12.57 46.15
C THR A 470 2.88 13.17 44.88
N LEU A 471 2.06 13.59 43.91
CA LEU A 471 2.51 14.29 42.71
C LEU A 471 3.03 15.70 42.99
N LEU A 472 2.60 16.33 44.08
CA LEU A 472 2.93 17.71 44.46
C LEU A 472 4.11 17.83 45.44
N GLN A 473 4.48 16.75 46.14
CA GLN A 473 5.71 16.64 46.96
C GLN A 473 6.92 16.34 46.09
#